data_AF-A0AA86VW88-F1
#
_entry.id   AF-A0AA86VW88-F1
#
_cell.length_a   1.000
_cell.length_b   1.000
_cell.length_c   1.000
_cell.angle_alpha   90.00
_cell.angle_beta   90.00
_cell.angle_gamma   90.00
#
_symmetry.space_group_name_H-M   'P 1'
#
loop_
_entity.id
_entity.type
_entity.pdbx_description
1 polymer ?
#
loop_
_entity_poly.entity_id
_entity_poly.type
_entity_poly.pdbx_seq_one_letter_code
_entity_poly.pdbx_strand_id
1 'polypeptide(L)'
;MADSPSNSKEKSTRVYHPYQDLNVPIQKLYNLPTAPEHLFPEEAARTHRSWGDNLQYYTGTGYLSGAIIGAARGTVQGLREAESGDSLKIRLNRVLNSGGHAGRKLGNSLGVLGLIFAGLESGMIHARGTDDFLNSAVAGLGTGALYRAAAGPRSAAIAGAIGGIAAAAAVGGKQALKRYVPI
;
A
#
# COMPACT_ATOMS: atom_id res chain seq x y z
N MET A 1 22.02 20.50 -43.78
CA MET A 1 21.21 20.69 -42.57
C MET A 1 20.63 19.34 -42.22
N ALA A 2 21.27 18.62 -41.30
CA ALA A 2 20.83 17.30 -40.87
C ALA A 2 20.84 17.33 -39.34
N ASP A 3 19.65 17.26 -38.74
CA ASP A 3 19.47 17.26 -37.29
C ASP A 3 19.96 15.92 -36.72
N SER A 4 21.05 15.98 -35.95
CA SER A 4 21.61 14.84 -35.22
C SER A 4 20.71 14.48 -34.02
N PRO A 5 20.21 13.24 -33.89
CA PRO A 5 19.30 12.83 -32.82
C PRO A 5 20.04 12.39 -31.53
N SER A 6 21.23 12.93 -31.24
CA SER A 6 22.16 12.35 -30.25
C SER A 6 21.95 12.77 -28.78
N ASN A 7 21.09 13.75 -28.47
CA ASN A 7 21.06 14.37 -27.14
C ASN A 7 20.13 13.70 -26.10
N SER A 8 19.29 12.72 -26.48
CA SER A 8 18.37 12.07 -25.54
C SER A 8 18.94 10.79 -24.89
N LYS A 9 19.83 10.06 -25.59
CA LYS A 9 20.40 8.79 -25.09
C LYS A 9 21.45 9.00 -23.99
N GLU A 10 22.21 10.09 -24.02
CA GLU A 10 23.26 10.36 -23.01
C GLU A 10 22.72 10.59 -21.59
N LYS A 11 21.48 11.10 -21.44
CA LYS A 11 20.89 11.33 -20.11
C LYS A 11 20.46 10.06 -19.37
N SER A 12 20.32 8.93 -20.08
CA SER A 12 19.75 7.69 -19.53
C SER A 12 20.79 6.59 -19.30
N THR A 13 22.08 6.89 -19.43
CA THR A 13 23.16 5.90 -19.23
C THR A 13 24.28 6.46 -18.37
N ARG A 14 24.78 5.65 -17.43
CA ARG A 14 25.95 5.92 -16.61
C ARG A 14 27.12 5.10 -17.15
N VAL A 15 28.24 5.78 -17.36
CA VAL A 15 29.49 5.12 -17.74
C VAL A 15 30.03 4.35 -16.54
N TYR A 16 30.27 3.05 -16.72
CA TYR A 16 30.82 2.15 -15.72
C TYR A 16 32.14 1.58 -16.21
N HIS A 17 33.15 1.62 -15.34
CA HIS A 17 34.49 1.13 -15.63
C HIS A 17 34.88 0.04 -14.61
N PRO A 18 34.74 -1.26 -14.94
CA PRO A 18 34.92 -2.35 -13.99
C PRO A 18 36.36 -2.51 -13.45
N TYR A 19 37.35 -1.94 -14.13
CA TYR A 19 38.77 -2.05 -13.76
C TYR A 19 39.38 -0.71 -13.38
N GLN A 20 38.59 0.23 -12.86
CA GLN A 20 39.09 1.57 -12.53
C GLN A 20 40.17 1.53 -11.44
N ASP A 21 40.12 0.52 -10.57
CA ASP A 21 41.03 0.34 -9.45
C ASP A 21 42.23 -0.57 -9.80
N LEU A 22 42.25 -1.16 -11.00
CA LEU A 22 43.34 -2.01 -11.47
C LEU A 22 44.15 -1.26 -12.54
N ASN A 23 45.46 -1.15 -12.35
CA ASN A 23 46.39 -0.49 -13.28
C ASN A 23 46.67 -1.37 -14.53
N VAL A 24 45.61 -1.76 -15.24
CA VAL A 24 45.67 -2.57 -16.45
C VAL A 24 45.56 -1.68 -17.69
N PRO A 25 46.30 -1.99 -18.78
CA PRO A 25 46.31 -1.16 -20.00
C PRO A 25 44.99 -1.23 -20.80
N ILE A 26 44.05 -2.09 -20.39
CA ILE A 26 42.77 -2.29 -21.08
C ILE A 26 41.67 -1.55 -20.32
N GLN A 27 41.24 -0.41 -20.85
CA GLN A 27 40.12 0.36 -20.31
C GLN A 27 38.85 0.05 -21.12
N LYS A 28 38.01 -0.87 -20.62
CA LYS A 28 36.70 -1.16 -21.21
C LYS A 28 35.62 -0.34 -20.51
N LEU A 29 35.06 0.64 -21.23
CA LEU A 29 33.95 1.47 -20.76
C LEU A 29 32.62 0.82 -21.18
N TYR A 30 31.72 0.61 -20.23
CA TYR A 30 30.37 0.11 -20.47
C TYR A 30 29.36 1.21 -20.13
N ASN A 31 28.38 1.43 -21.01
CA ASN A 31 27.28 2.35 -20.73
C ASN A 31 26.14 1.55 -20.10
N LEU A 32 25.95 1.71 -18.79
CA LEU A 32 24.84 1.07 -18.07
C LEU A 32 23.62 1.98 -18.12
N PRO A 33 22.41 1.48 -18.43
CA PRO A 33 21.19 2.25 -18.27
C PRO A 33 21.01 2.72 -16.82
N THR A 34 20.67 3.99 -16.62
CA THR A 34 20.32 4.55 -15.29
C THR A 34 18.85 4.33 -14.93
N ALA A 35 18.04 3.91 -15.89
CA ALA A 35 16.64 3.54 -15.70
C ALA A 35 16.50 2.01 -15.62
N PRO A 36 15.49 1.49 -14.90
CA PRO A 36 15.19 0.06 -14.90
C PRO A 36 14.91 -0.42 -16.32
N GLU A 37 15.63 -1.46 -16.75
CA GLU A 37 15.40 -2.11 -18.03
C GLU A 37 14.20 -3.04 -17.89
N HIS A 38 13.06 -2.62 -18.43
CA HIS A 38 11.86 -3.44 -18.44
C HIS A 38 12.02 -4.54 -19.49
N LEU A 39 11.75 -5.78 -19.09
CA LEU A 39 11.76 -6.94 -19.99
C LEU A 39 10.63 -6.87 -21.02
N PHE A 40 9.57 -6.13 -20.70
CA PHE A 40 8.38 -5.96 -21.53
C PHE A 40 8.17 -4.48 -21.88
N PRO A 41 8.05 -4.12 -23.17
CA PRO A 41 7.76 -2.74 -23.57
C PRO A 41 6.41 -2.24 -23.02
N GLU A 42 5.48 -3.14 -22.73
CA GLU A 42 4.19 -2.83 -22.08
C GLU A 42 4.36 -2.40 -20.61
N GLU A 43 5.40 -2.88 -19.92
CA GLU A 43 5.75 -2.44 -18.57
C GLU A 43 6.46 -1.09 -18.58
N ALA A 44 7.33 -0.87 -19.56
CA ALA A 44 8.02 0.41 -19.73
C ALA A 44 7.05 1.55 -20.05
N ALA A 45 5.97 1.26 -20.78
CA ALA A 45 4.94 2.25 -21.14
C ALA A 45 3.95 2.54 -20.00
N ARG A 46 3.90 1.72 -18.95
CA ARG A 46 2.98 1.90 -17.82
C ARG A 46 3.49 2.99 -16.87
N THR A 47 2.76 4.09 -16.81
CA THR A 47 3.02 5.19 -15.86
C THR A 47 2.46 4.90 -14.45
N HIS A 48 1.73 3.80 -14.27
CA HIS A 48 1.01 3.45 -13.04
C HIS A 48 1.31 2.02 -12.60
N ARG A 49 1.19 1.78 -11.28
CA ARG A 49 1.39 0.46 -10.68
C ARG A 49 0.36 -0.55 -11.19
N SER A 50 0.72 -1.84 -11.28
CA SER A 50 -0.21 -2.87 -11.74
C SER A 50 -1.40 -3.01 -10.78
N TRP A 51 -2.54 -3.46 -11.31
CA TRP A 51 -3.71 -3.76 -10.49
C TRP A 51 -3.40 -4.74 -9.36
N GLY A 52 -2.68 -5.82 -9.68
CA GLY A 52 -2.28 -6.84 -8.71
C GLY A 52 -1.35 -6.29 -7.64
N ASP A 53 -0.46 -5.36 -8.00
CA ASP A 53 0.45 -4.77 -7.03
C ASP A 53 -0.28 -3.84 -6.06
N ASN A 54 -1.25 -3.05 -6.56
CA ASN A 54 -2.11 -2.22 -5.71
C ASN A 54 -2.93 -3.10 -4.77
N LEU A 55 -3.50 -4.18 -5.29
CA LEU A 55 -4.26 -5.16 -4.51
C LEU A 55 -3.43 -5.76 -3.37
N GLN A 56 -2.23 -6.26 -3.68
CA GLN A 56 -1.32 -6.85 -2.69
C GLN A 56 -0.85 -5.80 -1.68
N TYR A 57 -0.56 -4.58 -2.15
CA TYR A 57 -0.09 -3.49 -1.30
C TYR A 57 -1.16 -3.06 -0.29
N TYR A 58 -2.37 -2.72 -0.75
CA TYR A 58 -3.45 -2.27 0.15
C TYR A 58 -3.96 -3.38 1.07
N THR A 59 -4.12 -4.60 0.55
CA THR A 59 -4.55 -5.76 1.36
C THR A 59 -3.50 -6.13 2.38
N GLY A 60 -2.22 -6.20 1.98
CA GLY A 60 -1.11 -6.60 2.85
C GLY A 60 -0.84 -5.57 3.94
N THR A 61 -0.73 -4.29 3.59
CA THR A 61 -0.52 -3.22 4.57
C THR A 61 -1.73 -3.06 5.49
N GLY A 62 -2.96 -3.17 4.97
CA GLY A 62 -4.20 -3.16 5.75
C GLY A 62 -4.26 -4.32 6.75
N TYR A 63 -3.94 -5.53 6.31
CA TYR A 63 -3.89 -6.72 7.18
C TYR A 63 -2.84 -6.56 8.28
N LEU A 64 -1.60 -6.21 7.93
CA LEU A 64 -0.51 -6.09 8.89
C LEU A 64 -0.76 -4.97 9.91
N SER A 65 -1.20 -3.79 9.45
CA SER A 65 -1.54 -2.68 10.35
C SER A 65 -2.70 -3.05 11.29
N GLY A 66 -3.75 -3.69 10.77
CA GLY A 66 -4.86 -4.18 11.59
C GLY A 66 -4.46 -5.26 12.57
N ALA A 67 -3.58 -6.17 12.16
CA ALA A 67 -3.06 -7.22 13.03
C ALA A 67 -2.22 -6.65 14.17
N ILE A 68 -1.33 -5.69 13.89
CA ILE A 68 -0.50 -5.03 14.91
C ILE A 68 -1.38 -4.26 15.89
N ILE A 69 -2.30 -3.42 15.40
CA ILE A 69 -3.20 -2.63 16.25
C ILE A 69 -4.08 -3.54 17.10
N GLY A 70 -4.64 -4.60 16.49
CA GLY A 70 -5.49 -5.55 17.18
C GLY A 70 -4.75 -6.39 18.20
N ALA A 71 -3.54 -6.84 17.87
CA ALA A 71 -2.69 -7.56 18.81
C ALA A 71 -2.30 -6.67 19.99
N ALA A 72 -1.89 -5.42 19.75
CA ALA A 72 -1.58 -4.48 20.82
C ALA A 72 -2.77 -4.25 21.76
N ARG A 73 -3.97 -3.94 21.20
CA ARG A 73 -5.17 -3.77 22.02
C ARG A 73 -5.58 -5.05 22.77
N GLY A 74 -5.56 -6.20 22.10
CA GLY A 74 -5.92 -7.49 22.71
C GLY A 74 -4.95 -7.88 23.82
N THR A 75 -3.66 -7.59 23.65
CA THR A 75 -2.61 -7.84 24.66
C THR A 75 -2.84 -6.96 25.89
N VAL A 76 -3.11 -5.66 25.70
CA VAL A 76 -3.42 -4.74 26.80
C VAL A 76 -4.68 -5.18 27.54
N GLN A 77 -5.70 -5.64 26.81
CA GLN A 77 -6.93 -6.15 27.41
C GLN A 77 -6.68 -7.45 28.20
N GLY A 78 -5.96 -8.41 27.62
CA GLY A 78 -5.59 -9.65 28.31
C GLY A 78 -4.72 -9.44 29.55
N LEU A 79 -3.90 -8.38 29.57
CA LEU A 79 -3.13 -7.98 30.74
C LEU A 79 -3.99 -7.37 31.84
N ARG A 80 -5.04 -6.61 31.47
CA ARG A 80 -6.00 -6.00 32.41
C ARG A 80 -6.95 -7.04 33.01
N GLU A 81 -7.31 -8.05 32.24
CA GLU A 81 -8.18 -9.16 32.67
C GLU A 81 -7.40 -10.29 33.37
N ALA A 82 -6.09 -10.13 33.58
CA ALA A 82 -5.29 -11.07 34.36
C ALA A 82 -5.48 -10.81 35.86
N GLU A 83 -5.91 -11.83 36.61
CA GLU A 83 -6.09 -11.72 38.05
C GLU A 83 -4.73 -11.77 38.77
N SER A 84 -4.62 -11.08 39.91
CA SER A 84 -3.38 -10.97 40.69
C SER A 84 -2.92 -12.28 41.35
N GLY A 85 -3.76 -13.32 41.35
CA GLY A 85 -3.43 -14.67 41.83
C GLY A 85 -3.03 -15.67 40.74
N ASP A 86 -3.10 -15.28 39.45
CA ASP A 86 -2.80 -16.20 38.35
C ASP A 86 -1.30 -16.51 38.26
N SER A 87 -0.97 -17.79 38.05
CA SER A 87 0.41 -18.18 37.72
C SER A 87 0.87 -17.53 36.41
N LEU A 88 2.18 -17.25 36.30
CA LEU A 88 2.76 -16.62 35.10
C LEU A 88 2.41 -17.35 33.79
N LYS A 89 2.27 -18.69 33.84
CA LYS A 89 1.89 -19.50 32.69
C LYS A 89 0.45 -19.24 32.23
N ILE A 90 -0.50 -19.17 33.17
CA ILE A 90 -1.92 -18.90 32.86
C ILE A 90 -2.08 -17.47 32.32
N ARG A 91 -1.40 -16.52 32.97
CA ARG A 91 -1.41 -15.11 32.56
C ARG A 91 -0.86 -14.92 31.15
N LEU A 92 0.27 -15.54 30.83
CA LEU A 92 0.87 -15.46 29.50
C LEU A 92 -0.06 -16.08 28.43
N ASN A 93 -0.66 -17.23 28.72
CA ASN A 93 -1.59 -17.87 27.78
C ASN A 93 -2.82 -17.00 27.50
N ARG A 94 -3.39 -16.35 28.53
CA ARG A 94 -4.52 -15.42 28.38
C ARG A 94 -4.14 -14.23 27.51
N VAL A 95 -3.00 -13.60 27.78
CA VAL A 95 -2.49 -12.46 27.01
C VAL A 95 -2.25 -12.83 25.55
N LEU A 96 -1.63 -13.99 25.30
CA LEU A 96 -1.33 -14.44 23.95
C LEU A 96 -2.61 -14.79 23.18
N ASN A 97 -3.58 -15.45 23.83
CA ASN A 97 -4.85 -15.81 23.21
C ASN A 97 -5.70 -14.56 22.89
N SER A 98 -5.82 -13.63 23.84
CA SER A 98 -6.56 -12.37 23.64
C SER A 98 -5.91 -11.48 22.58
N GLY A 99 -4.59 -11.30 22.64
CA GLY A 99 -3.81 -10.58 21.64
C GLY A 99 -3.92 -11.20 20.25
N GLY A 100 -3.66 -12.51 20.13
CA GLY A 100 -3.73 -13.22 18.86
C GLY A 100 -5.13 -13.20 18.25
N HIS A 101 -6.17 -13.38 19.07
CA HIS A 101 -7.55 -13.36 18.58
C HIS A 101 -7.97 -11.96 18.09
N ALA A 102 -7.67 -10.92 18.86
CA ALA A 102 -7.96 -9.53 18.49
C ALA A 102 -7.16 -9.10 17.24
N GLY A 103 -5.88 -9.48 17.17
CA GLY A 103 -5.01 -9.26 16.01
C GLY A 103 -5.57 -9.89 14.74
N ARG A 104 -5.93 -11.19 14.78
CA ARG A 104 -6.53 -11.88 13.63
C ARG A 104 -7.86 -11.25 13.21
N LYS A 105 -8.72 -10.91 14.17
CA LYS A 105 -10.04 -10.32 13.88
C LYS A 105 -9.90 -8.96 13.17
N LEU A 106 -9.06 -8.07 13.69
CA LEU A 106 -8.85 -6.75 13.10
C LEU A 106 -8.02 -6.80 11.82
N GLY A 107 -6.98 -7.64 11.77
CA GLY A 107 -6.19 -7.87 10.57
C GLY A 107 -7.04 -8.36 9.40
N ASN A 108 -7.83 -9.42 9.59
CA ASN A 108 -8.74 -9.92 8.54
C ASN A 108 -9.72 -8.84 8.09
N SER A 109 -10.29 -8.08 9.03
CA SER A 109 -11.28 -7.04 8.70
C SER A 109 -10.69 -5.90 7.87
N LEU A 110 -9.53 -5.38 8.28
CA LEU A 110 -8.83 -4.31 7.56
C LEU A 110 -8.22 -4.79 6.24
N GLY A 111 -7.75 -6.04 6.18
CA GLY A 111 -7.29 -6.67 4.94
C GLY A 111 -8.42 -6.76 3.90
N VAL A 112 -9.62 -7.23 4.30
CA VAL A 112 -10.78 -7.30 3.39
C VAL A 112 -11.20 -5.89 2.93
N LEU A 113 -11.20 -4.89 3.81
CA LEU A 113 -11.47 -3.51 3.42
C LEU A 113 -10.44 -3.00 2.39
N GLY A 114 -9.15 -3.26 2.61
CA GLY A 114 -8.09 -2.91 1.65
C GLY A 114 -8.26 -3.63 0.30
N LEU A 115 -8.70 -4.88 0.31
CA LEU A 115 -8.97 -5.66 -0.91
C LEU A 115 -10.15 -5.08 -1.70
N ILE A 116 -11.26 -4.78 -1.04
CA ILE A 116 -12.44 -4.18 -1.69
C ILE A 116 -12.07 -2.79 -2.24
N PHE A 117 -11.34 -1.98 -1.48
CA PHE A 117 -10.89 -0.66 -1.90
C PHE A 117 -10.01 -0.73 -3.14
N ALA A 118 -8.99 -1.58 -3.14
CA ALA A 118 -8.09 -1.76 -4.27
C ALA A 118 -8.82 -2.27 -5.52
N GLY A 119 -9.79 -3.17 -5.35
CA GLY A 119 -10.63 -3.66 -6.43
C GLY A 119 -11.49 -2.55 -7.05
N LEU A 120 -12.18 -1.77 -6.22
CA LEU A 120 -13.02 -0.66 -6.68
C LEU A 120 -12.23 0.47 -7.31
N GLU A 121 -11.16 0.93 -6.65
CA GLU A 121 -10.31 2.01 -7.13
C GLU A 121 -9.70 1.65 -8.49
N SER A 122 -9.16 0.45 -8.62
CA SER A 122 -8.52 0.04 -9.86
C SER A 122 -9.51 -0.27 -10.98
N GLY A 123 -10.69 -0.80 -10.65
CA GLY A 123 -11.79 -0.95 -11.62
C GLY A 123 -12.24 0.41 -12.17
N MET A 124 -12.30 1.43 -11.31
CA MET A 124 -12.61 2.80 -11.75
C MET A 124 -11.50 3.42 -12.58
N ILE A 125 -10.22 3.24 -12.20
CA ILE A 125 -9.09 3.71 -13.00
C ILE A 125 -9.10 3.05 -14.38
N HIS A 126 -9.41 1.75 -14.47
CA HIS A 126 -9.52 1.05 -15.75
C HIS A 126 -10.67 1.58 -16.61
N ALA A 127 -11.81 1.93 -16.00
CA ALA A 127 -12.98 2.43 -16.72
C ALA A 127 -12.88 3.91 -17.13
N ARG A 128 -12.23 4.76 -16.33
CA ARG A 128 -12.16 6.22 -16.53
C ARG A 128 -10.81 6.74 -17.03
N GLY A 129 -9.73 6.00 -16.84
CA GLY A 129 -8.38 6.41 -17.23
C GLY A 129 -7.79 7.57 -16.42
N THR A 130 -8.46 8.05 -15.37
CA THR A 130 -7.98 9.13 -14.49
C THR A 130 -7.84 8.64 -13.06
N ASP A 131 -6.84 9.16 -12.33
CA ASP A 131 -6.66 8.94 -10.89
C ASP A 131 -7.00 10.24 -10.15
N ASP A 132 -8.29 10.42 -9.87
CA ASP A 132 -8.84 11.64 -9.26
C ASP A 132 -9.30 11.39 -7.81
N PHE A 133 -9.33 12.45 -7.01
CA PHE A 133 -9.89 12.44 -5.64
C PHE A 133 -11.27 11.80 -5.57
N LEU A 134 -12.09 12.00 -6.61
CA LEU A 134 -13.43 11.44 -6.70
C LEU A 134 -13.41 9.90 -6.74
N ASN A 135 -12.43 9.29 -7.40
CA ASN A 135 -12.33 7.84 -7.49
C ASN A 135 -12.00 7.24 -6.13
N SER A 136 -11.05 7.80 -5.38
CA SER A 136 -10.75 7.33 -4.03
C SER A 136 -11.93 7.57 -3.06
N ALA A 137 -12.64 8.69 -3.18
CA ALA A 137 -13.82 8.98 -2.34
C ALA A 137 -14.97 7.99 -2.62
N VAL A 138 -15.27 7.71 -3.90
CA VAL A 138 -16.27 6.73 -4.32
C VAL A 138 -15.85 5.31 -3.95
N ALA A 139 -14.56 4.97 -4.10
CA ALA A 139 -14.02 3.68 -3.70
C ALA A 139 -14.14 3.48 -2.18
N GLY A 140 -13.84 4.51 -1.39
CA GLY A 140 -14.00 4.49 0.06
C GLY A 140 -15.45 4.28 0.49
N LEU A 141 -16.38 5.00 -0.16
CA LEU A 141 -17.81 4.88 0.10
C LEU A 141 -18.32 3.48 -0.27
N GLY A 142 -17.99 3.01 -1.48
CA GLY A 142 -18.33 1.68 -1.95
C GLY A 142 -17.75 0.57 -1.07
N THR A 143 -16.52 0.74 -0.60
CA THR A 143 -15.85 -0.23 0.27
C THR A 143 -16.58 -0.39 1.60
N GLY A 144 -16.92 0.72 2.26
CA GLY A 144 -17.67 0.68 3.50
C GLY A 144 -19.07 0.09 3.34
N ALA A 145 -19.76 0.47 2.26
CA ALA A 145 -21.09 -0.04 1.95
C ALA A 145 -21.08 -1.56 1.66
N LEU A 146 -20.16 -2.03 0.81
CA LEU A 146 -20.02 -3.44 0.45
C LEU A 146 -19.63 -4.29 1.64
N TYR A 147 -18.64 -3.85 2.44
CA TYR A 147 -18.19 -4.60 3.62
C TYR A 147 -19.33 -4.87 4.61
N ARG A 148 -20.28 -3.94 4.74
CA ARG A 148 -21.42 -4.06 5.66
C ARG A 148 -22.77 -4.33 5.01
N ALA A 149 -22.79 -4.64 3.71
CA ALA A 149 -24.02 -4.92 2.96
C ALA A 149 -24.82 -6.08 3.59
N ALA A 150 -24.13 -7.15 4.00
CA ALA A 150 -24.73 -8.32 4.64
C ALA A 150 -25.34 -8.03 6.03
N ALA A 151 -24.95 -6.93 6.68
CA ALA A 151 -25.50 -6.52 7.99
C ALA A 151 -26.72 -5.59 7.87
N GLY A 152 -27.26 -5.43 6.66
CA GLY A 152 -28.46 -4.65 6.35
C GLY A 152 -28.19 -3.26 5.77
N PRO A 153 -29.20 -2.64 5.13
CA PRO A 153 -29.04 -1.41 4.35
C PRO A 153 -28.63 -0.21 5.20
N ARG A 154 -29.14 -0.10 6.44
CA ARG A 154 -28.75 0.97 7.37
C ARG A 154 -27.27 0.86 7.78
N SER A 155 -26.80 -0.36 8.02
CA SER A 155 -25.40 -0.64 8.36
C SER A 155 -24.47 -0.32 7.19
N ALA A 156 -24.89 -0.67 5.97
CA ALA A 156 -24.17 -0.37 4.74
C ALA A 156 -24.08 1.14 4.49
N ALA A 157 -25.18 1.89 4.64
CA ALA A 157 -25.17 3.33 4.45
C ALA A 157 -24.22 4.05 5.43
N ILE A 158 -24.27 3.69 6.72
CA ILE A 158 -23.39 4.28 7.74
C ILE A 158 -21.92 3.91 7.47
N ALA A 159 -21.66 2.63 7.19
CA ALA A 159 -20.30 2.18 6.92
C ALA A 159 -19.72 2.80 5.64
N GLY A 160 -20.55 2.94 4.61
CA GLY A 160 -20.20 3.66 3.39
C GLY A 160 -19.86 5.11 3.65
N ALA A 161 -20.67 5.84 4.43
CA ALA A 161 -20.36 7.22 4.80
C ALA A 161 -19.03 7.32 5.56
N ILE A 162 -18.78 6.43 6.52
CA ILE A 162 -17.51 6.39 7.27
C ILE A 162 -16.33 6.10 6.33
N GLY A 163 -16.47 5.13 5.42
CA GLY A 163 -15.45 4.78 4.44
C GLY A 163 -15.14 5.92 3.47
N GLY A 164 -16.18 6.63 3.01
CA GLY A 164 -16.04 7.80 2.15
C GLY A 164 -15.31 8.97 2.85
N ILE A 165 -15.68 9.27 4.10
CA ILE A 165 -15.00 10.31 4.91
C ILE A 165 -13.54 9.93 5.14
N ALA A 166 -13.26 8.67 5.48
CA ALA A 166 -11.89 8.19 5.70
C ALA A 166 -11.03 8.32 4.43
N ALA A 167 -11.58 7.95 3.27
CA ALA A 167 -10.88 8.10 1.99
C ALA A 167 -10.64 9.57 1.63
N ALA A 168 -11.65 10.42 1.81
CA ALA A 168 -11.51 11.87 1.59
C ALA A 168 -10.42 12.48 2.49
N ALA A 169 -10.39 12.11 3.77
CA ALA A 169 -9.36 12.56 4.70
C ALA A 169 -7.96 12.08 4.30
N ALA A 170 -7.81 10.83 3.85
CA ALA A 170 -6.53 10.29 3.41
C ALA A 170 -5.98 11.02 2.17
N VAL A 171 -6.83 11.29 1.16
CA VAL A 171 -6.40 12.02 -0.04
C VAL A 171 -6.15 13.49 0.26
N GLY A 172 -6.99 14.13 1.08
CA GLY A 172 -6.77 15.51 1.55
C GLY A 172 -5.46 15.66 2.32
N GLY A 173 -5.13 14.68 3.18
CA GLY A 173 -3.85 14.62 3.88
C GLY A 173 -2.66 14.48 2.93
N LYS A 174 -2.76 13.63 1.90
CA LYS A 174 -1.73 13.48 0.86
C LYS A 174 -1.50 14.78 0.09
N GLN A 175 -2.57 15.52 -0.24
CA GLN A 175 -2.47 16.82 -0.90
C GLN A 175 -1.82 17.88 0.00
N ALA A 176 -2.18 17.91 1.28
CA ALA A 176 -1.56 18.82 2.25
C ALA A 176 -0.06 18.51 2.44
N LEU A 177 0.30 17.24 2.61
CA LEU A 177 1.70 16.80 2.75
C LEU A 177 2.56 17.20 1.55
N LYS A 178 2.07 16.99 0.32
CA LYS A 178 2.76 17.42 -0.91
C LYS A 178 2.97 18.93 -0.98
N ARG A 179 2.13 19.72 -0.31
CA ARG A 179 2.26 21.18 -0.26
C ARG A 179 3.36 21.64 0.71
N TYR A 180 3.66 20.85 1.74
CA TYR A 180 4.63 21.20 2.78
C TYR A 180 5.99 20.51 2.62
N VAL A 181 6.07 19.38 1.93
CA VAL A 181 7.34 18.68 1.66
C VAL A 181 7.66 18.81 0.16
N PRO A 182 8.60 19.70 -0.24
CA PRO A 182 9.15 19.65 -1.59
C PRO A 182 10.02 18.40 -1.69
N ILE A 183 9.58 17.42 -2.48
CA ILE A 183 10.36 16.23 -2.85
C ILE A 183 10.68 16.34 -4.34
#